data_AF-W4P593-F1
#
_entry.id   AF-W4P593-F1
#
_cell.length_a   1.000
_cell.length_b   1.000
_cell.length_c   1.000
_cell.angle_alpha   90.00
_cell.angle_beta   90.00
_cell.angle_gamma   90.00
#
_symmetry.space_group_name_H-M   'P 1'
#
loop_
_entity.id
_entity.type
_entity.pdbx_description
1 polymer ?
#
loop_
_entity_poly.entity_id
_entity_poly.type
_entity_poly.pdbx_seq_one_letter_code
_entity_poly.pdbx_strand_id
1 'polypeptide(L)'
;MIGRASFGRPWIFKEIKHYLSTGEELPPLSFKWRMDVLRQEVTDSVNLLDERRGILHVRRHLAASPLFKGIPNFRDTRIAMLRAETQEELFRIFDGIEQLGLE
;
A
#
# COMPACT_ATOMS: atom_id res chain seq x y z
N MET A 1 -2.85 18.78 10.44
CA MET A 1 -2.04 18.29 9.29
C MET A 1 -1.62 16.86 9.58
N ILE A 2 -1.69 15.96 8.58
CA ILE A 2 -1.31 14.55 8.69
C ILE A 2 -0.09 14.33 7.79
N GLY A 3 1.01 13.83 8.35
CA GLY A 3 2.25 13.52 7.62
C GLY A 3 2.54 12.03 7.63
N ARG A 4 3.48 11.60 8.49
CA ARG A 4 3.99 10.20 8.58
C ARG A 4 2.91 9.10 8.57
N ALA A 5 1.74 9.36 9.13
CA ALA A 5 0.66 8.38 9.22
C ALA A 5 0.01 8.03 7.87
N SER A 6 0.25 8.82 6.81
CA SER A 6 -0.23 8.50 5.45
C SER A 6 0.69 7.55 4.69
N PHE A 7 1.96 7.38 5.09
CA PHE A 7 2.89 6.53 4.36
C PHE A 7 2.49 5.06 4.39
N GLY A 8 2.25 4.49 3.21
CA GLY A 8 1.77 3.12 3.06
C GLY A 8 0.35 2.89 3.59
N ARG A 9 -0.36 3.95 4.02
CA ARG A 9 -1.75 3.91 4.49
C ARG A 9 -2.53 5.11 3.93
N PRO A 10 -2.62 5.28 2.60
CA PRO A 10 -3.33 6.40 1.99
C PRO A 10 -4.82 6.48 2.40
N TRP A 11 -5.44 5.36 2.79
CA TRP A 11 -6.82 5.34 3.27
C TRP A 11 -7.05 5.96 4.65
N ILE A 12 -6.00 6.42 5.35
CA ILE A 12 -6.12 7.08 6.65
C ILE A 12 -7.08 8.28 6.62
N PHE A 13 -7.13 9.00 5.50
CA PHE A 13 -8.03 10.14 5.34
C PHE A 13 -9.51 9.72 5.31
N LYS A 14 -9.81 8.51 4.79
CA LYS A 14 -11.17 7.96 4.79
C LYS A 14 -11.62 7.62 6.21
N GLU A 15 -10.75 7.01 6.99
CA GLU A 15 -11.00 6.67 8.40
C GLU A 15 -11.22 7.93 9.24
N ILE A 16 -10.33 8.93 9.09
CA ILE A 16 -10.44 10.21 9.82
C ILE A 16 -11.71 10.95 9.44
N LYS A 17 -12.03 11.03 8.14
CA LYS A 17 -13.27 11.68 7.68
C LYS A 17 -14.51 11.01 8.27
N HIS A 18 -14.53 9.67 8.32
CA HIS A 18 -15.64 8.93 8.91
C HIS A 18 -15.79 9.23 10.40
N TYR A 19 -14.70 9.16 11.17
CA TYR A 19 -14.72 9.47 12.60
C TYR A 19 -15.19 10.89 12.88
N LEU A 20 -14.69 11.88 12.14
CA LEU A 20 -15.11 13.27 12.30
C LEU A 20 -16.59 13.51 11.95
N SER A 21 -17.18 12.68 11.07
CA SER A 21 -18.58 12.85 10.64
C SER A 21 -19.58 12.11 11.54
N THR A 22 -19.15 11.02 12.18
CA THR A 22 -20.05 10.09 12.89
C THR A 22 -19.76 9.96 14.37
N GLY A 23 -18.55 10.26 14.82
CA GLY A 23 -18.06 9.97 16.16
C GLY A 23 -17.60 8.52 16.38
N GLU A 24 -17.68 7.65 15.35
CA GLU A 24 -17.38 6.23 15.43
C GLU A 24 -16.18 5.84 14.56
N GLU A 25 -15.46 4.79 14.94
CA GLU A 25 -14.37 4.25 14.11
C GLU A 25 -14.92 3.57 12.86
N LEU A 26 -14.27 3.80 11.71
CA LEU A 26 -14.66 3.14 10.47
C LEU A 26 -14.45 1.63 10.60
N PRO A 27 -15.44 0.79 10.25
CA PRO A 27 -15.24 -0.65 10.21
C PRO A 27 -14.03 -1.03 9.36
N PRO A 28 -13.30 -2.10 9.71
CA PRO A 28 -12.10 -2.50 9.00
C PRO A 28 -12.33 -2.64 7.49
N LEU A 29 -11.54 -1.90 6.72
CA LEU A 29 -11.54 -2.00 5.26
C LEU A 29 -10.98 -3.37 4.85
N SER A 30 -11.57 -4.00 3.83
CA SER A 30 -11.11 -5.32 3.39
C SER A 30 -9.65 -5.28 2.95
N PHE A 31 -8.95 -6.41 3.10
CA PHE A 31 -7.55 -6.53 2.66
C PHE A 31 -7.41 -6.21 1.17
N LYS A 32 -8.28 -6.80 0.35
CA LYS A 32 -8.37 -6.56 -1.10
C LYS A 32 -8.51 -5.07 -1.43
N TRP A 33 -9.46 -4.38 -0.79
CA TRP A 33 -9.68 -2.96 -1.06
C TRP A 33 -8.44 -2.13 -0.73
N ARG A 34 -7.77 -2.42 0.39
CA ARG A 34 -6.52 -1.73 0.78
C ARG A 34 -5.38 -2.03 -0.21
N MET A 35 -5.26 -3.27 -0.70
CA MET A 35 -4.31 -3.62 -1.77
C MET A 35 -4.60 -2.86 -3.07
N ASP A 36 -5.86 -2.72 -3.46
CA ASP A 36 -6.25 -1.98 -4.67
C ASP A 36 -5.88 -0.50 -4.55
N VAL A 37 -6.02 0.10 -3.37
CA VAL A 37 -5.56 1.47 -3.13
C VAL A 37 -4.04 1.60 -3.30
N LEU A 38 -3.26 0.62 -2.82
CA LEU A 38 -1.80 0.62 -3.03
C LEU A 38 -1.43 0.44 -4.50
N ARG A 39 -2.18 -0.38 -5.26
CA ARG A 39 -1.99 -0.50 -6.72
C ARG A 39 -2.28 0.82 -7.43
N GLN A 40 -3.34 1.51 -7.03
CA GLN A 40 -3.67 2.81 -7.59
C GLN A 40 -2.56 3.84 -7.30
N GLU A 41 -2.01 3.87 -6.08
CA GLU A 41 -0.88 4.75 -5.72
C GLU A 41 0.34 4.52 -6.63
N VAL A 42 0.64 3.25 -6.98
CA VAL A 42 1.70 2.93 -7.95
C VAL A 42 1.37 3.46 -9.33
N THR A 43 0.19 3.14 -9.85
CA THR A 43 -0.27 3.58 -11.19
C THR A 43 -0.23 5.10 -11.32
N ASP A 44 -0.73 5.82 -10.32
CA ASP A 44 -0.74 7.28 -10.30
C ASP A 44 0.68 7.86 -10.30
N SER A 45 1.58 7.28 -9.50
CA SER A 45 2.98 7.70 -9.44
C SER A 45 3.72 7.46 -10.76
N VAL A 46 3.48 6.32 -11.41
CA VAL A 46 4.04 5.99 -12.73
C VAL A 46 3.51 6.94 -13.81
N ASN A 47 2.21 7.19 -13.83
CA ASN A 47 1.59 8.13 -14.78
C ASN A 47 2.14 9.56 -14.62
N LEU A 48 2.44 9.97 -13.38
CA LEU A 48 2.94 11.30 -13.09
C LEU A 48 4.44 11.47 -13.41
N LEU A 49 5.25 10.43 -13.15
CA LEU A 49 6.71 10.55 -13.13
C LEU A 49 7.45 9.74 -14.18
N ASP A 50 6.77 8.91 -14.97
CA ASP A 50 7.29 7.71 -15.68
C ASP A 50 7.50 6.50 -14.77
N GLU A 51 7.66 5.32 -15.38
CA GLU A 51 7.71 4.05 -14.66
C GLU A 51 8.83 4.01 -13.62
N ARG A 52 10.08 4.23 -14.06
CA ARG A 52 11.23 4.10 -13.16
C ARG A 52 11.16 5.10 -12.02
N ARG A 53 10.89 6.38 -12.30
CA ARG A 53 10.82 7.41 -11.26
C ARG A 53 9.59 7.20 -10.36
N GLY A 54 8.46 6.82 -10.95
CA GLY A 54 7.22 6.51 -10.24
C GLY A 54 7.41 5.40 -9.22
N ILE A 55 8.05 4.30 -9.61
CA ILE A 55 8.35 3.16 -8.72
C ILE A 55 9.31 3.57 -7.60
N LEU A 56 10.42 4.24 -7.93
CA LEU A 56 11.39 4.72 -6.94
C LEU A 56 10.75 5.65 -5.90
N HIS A 57 9.78 6.47 -6.33
CA HIS A 57 9.06 7.41 -5.48
C HIS A 57 8.19 6.70 -4.43
N VAL A 58 7.44 5.65 -4.81
CA VAL A 58 6.45 5.03 -3.91
C VAL A 58 6.92 3.77 -3.19
N ARG A 59 7.85 2.98 -3.74
CA ARG A 59 8.16 1.63 -3.24
C ARG A 59 8.54 1.58 -1.75
N ARG A 60 9.19 2.63 -1.23
CA ARG A 60 9.53 2.73 0.20
C ARG A 60 8.31 2.92 1.10
N HIS A 61 7.29 3.64 0.64
CA HIS A 61 6.05 3.85 1.40
C HIS A 61 5.22 2.57 1.38
N LEU A 62 5.11 1.93 0.22
CA LEU A 62 4.44 0.66 0.05
C LEU A 62 5.04 -0.42 0.96
N ALA A 63 6.37 -0.56 0.94
CA ALA A 63 7.08 -1.55 1.79
C ALA A 63 6.97 -1.26 3.30
N ALA A 64 6.56 -0.05 3.68
CA ALA A 64 6.27 0.35 5.06
C ALA A 64 4.78 0.27 5.42
N SER A 65 3.92 -0.21 4.51
CA SER A 65 2.49 -0.27 4.75
C SER A 65 2.15 -1.10 5.99
N PRO A 66 1.27 -0.59 6.89
CA PRO A 66 0.79 -1.36 8.03
C PRO A 66 -0.09 -2.55 7.60
N LEU A 67 -0.55 -2.59 6.33
CA LEU A 67 -1.34 -3.70 5.77
C LEU A 67 -0.61 -5.04 5.88
N PHE A 68 0.72 -5.02 5.80
CA PHE A 68 1.55 -6.23 5.80
C PHE A 68 1.98 -6.67 7.20
N LYS A 69 1.57 -5.92 8.25
CA LYS A 69 1.92 -6.28 9.63
C LYS A 69 1.20 -7.57 10.01
N GLY A 70 1.96 -8.56 10.45
CA GLY A 70 1.43 -9.87 10.87
C GLY A 70 1.56 -10.96 9.81
N ILE A 71 1.92 -10.63 8.56
CA ILE A 71 2.22 -11.64 7.55
C ILE A 71 3.53 -12.36 7.93
N PRO A 72 3.52 -13.70 8.11
CA PRO A 72 4.73 -14.47 8.42
C PRO A 72 5.81 -14.32 7.34
N ASN A 73 7.08 -14.33 7.74
CA ASN A 73 8.23 -14.33 6.81
C ASN A 73 8.25 -13.19 5.77
N PHE A 74 7.62 -12.04 6.06
CA PHE A 74 7.48 -10.92 5.12
C PHE A 74 8.80 -10.19 4.76
N ARG A 75 9.93 -10.55 5.37
CA ARG A 75 11.22 -9.89 5.16
C ARG A 75 11.64 -9.93 3.69
N ASP A 76 11.54 -11.10 3.06
CA ASP A 76 12.01 -11.28 1.68
C ASP A 76 11.08 -10.59 0.69
N THR A 77 9.77 -10.65 0.92
CA THR A 77 8.77 -9.88 0.17
C THR A 77 9.05 -8.39 0.26
N ARG A 78 9.33 -7.86 1.45
CA ARG A 78 9.71 -6.45 1.63
C ARG A 78 10.96 -6.09 0.84
N ILE A 79 11.98 -6.95 0.85
CA ILE A 79 13.22 -6.72 0.07
C ILE A 79 12.91 -6.71 -1.43
N ALA A 80 12.09 -7.65 -1.92
CA ALA A 80 11.66 -7.68 -3.32
C ALA A 80 10.93 -6.39 -3.71
N MET A 81 9.98 -5.92 -2.89
CA MET A 81 9.28 -4.65 -3.13
C MET A 81 10.24 -3.45 -3.22
N LEU A 82 11.25 -3.41 -2.35
CA LEU A 82 12.25 -2.34 -2.33
C LEU A 82 13.23 -2.42 -3.50
N ARG A 83 13.35 -3.57 -4.16
CA ARG A 83 14.22 -3.78 -5.33
C ARG A 83 13.49 -3.65 -6.66
N ALA A 84 12.17 -3.80 -6.67
CA ALA A 84 11.37 -3.75 -7.89
C ALA A 84 11.69 -2.50 -8.72
N GLU A 85 11.87 -2.71 -10.03
CA GLU A 85 12.25 -1.67 -10.99
C GLU A 85 11.11 -1.33 -11.97
N THR A 86 10.12 -2.21 -12.09
CA THR A 86 8.96 -2.06 -12.99
C THR A 86 7.65 -2.13 -12.23
N GLN A 87 6.61 -1.54 -12.80
CA GLN A 87 5.24 -1.64 -12.28
C GLN A 87 4.75 -3.09 -12.29
N GLU A 88 5.06 -3.82 -13.36
CA GLU A 88 4.68 -5.22 -13.51
C GLU A 88 5.31 -6.12 -12.44
N GLU A 89 6.61 -5.94 -12.14
CA GLU A 89 7.28 -6.69 -11.07
C GLU A 89 6.66 -6.40 -9.70
N LEU A 90 6.39 -5.13 -9.39
CA LEU A 90 5.79 -4.75 -8.13
C LEU A 90 4.36 -5.32 -7.99
N PHE A 91 3.59 -5.35 -9.08
CA PHE A 91 2.25 -5.94 -9.09
C PHE A 91 2.27 -7.45 -8.94
N ARG A 92 3.23 -8.15 -9.53
CA ARG A 92 3.43 -9.59 -9.28
C ARG A 92 3.74 -9.89 -7.81
N ILE A 93 4.53 -9.03 -7.15
CA ILE A 93 4.78 -9.15 -5.72
C ILE A 93 3.48 -8.95 -4.93
N PHE A 94 2.66 -7.96 -5.31
CA PHE A 94 1.35 -7.73 -4.68
C PHE A 94 0.40 -8.91 -4.84
N ASP A 95 0.36 -9.54 -6.02
CA ASP A 95 -0.44 -10.74 -6.27
C ASP A 95 -0.02 -11.89 -5.34
N GLY A 96 1.30 -12.08 -5.16
CA GLY A 96 1.84 -13.06 -4.22
C GLY A 96 1.47 -12.77 -2.76
N ILE A 97 1.40 -11.49 -2.36
CA ILE A 97 0.94 -11.11 -1.01
C ILE A 97 -0.54 -11.43 -0.82
N GLU A 98 -1.38 -11.14 -1.81
CA GLU A 98 -2.82 -11.45 -1.74
C GLU A 98 -3.06 -12.96 -1.58
N GLN A 99 -2.23 -13.81 -2.17
CA GLN A 99 -2.29 -15.27 -1.97
C GLN A 99 -1.88 -15.70 -0.55
N LEU A 100 -0.97 -14.96 0.10
CA LEU A 100 -0.54 -15.22 1.48
C LEU A 100 -1.51 -14.67 2.53
N GLY A 101 -2.26 -13.62 2.18
CA GLY A 101 -3.21 -12.92 3.05
C GLY A 101 -4.66 -13.40 2.92
N LEU A 102 -4.90 -14.50 2.22
CA LEU A 102 -6.21 -15.16 2.12
C LEU A 102 -6.32 -16.25 3.20
N GLU A 103 -6.49 -15.79 4.43
CA GLU A 103 -7.36 -16.33 5.50
C GLU A 103 -7.56 -15.27 6.59
#